data_AF-A0A0W0YJH1-F1
#
_entry.id   AF-A0A0W0YJH1-F1
#
_cell.length_a   1.000
_cell.length_b   1.000
_cell.length_c   1.000
_cell.angle_alpha   90.00
_cell.angle_beta   90.00
_cell.angle_gamma   90.00
#
_symmetry.space_group_name_H-M   'P 1'
#
loop_
_entity.id
_entity.type
_entity.pdbx_description
1 polymer ?
#
loop_
_entity_poly.entity_id
_entity_poly.type
_entity_poly.pdbx_seq_one_letter_code
_entity_poly.pdbx_strand_id
1 'polypeptide(L)' 'SAVESGGVDALFDQSRRKPNLKNRVEEAIELSVREYALAFPAHGQLRTSNELRKRGIFVSPSGVRSICLR' A
#
# COMPACT_ATOMS: atom_id res chain seq x y z
N SER A 1 13.78 16.35 11.71
CA SER A 1 15.06 16.42 12.44
C SER A 1 16.00 15.39 11.85
N ALA A 2 17.27 15.74 11.61
CA ALA A 2 18.28 14.91 10.95
C ALA A 2 18.23 13.49 11.55
N VAL A 3 17.97 12.46 10.72
CA VAL A 3 17.73 11.04 11.09
C VAL A 3 18.33 10.75 12.47
N GLU A 4 17.51 10.89 13.52
CA GLU A 4 17.99 11.24 14.86
C GLU A 4 19.09 10.27 15.32
N SER A 5 20.33 10.77 15.36
CA SER A 5 21.62 10.13 15.71
C SER A 5 22.60 9.67 14.60
N GLY A 6 22.31 9.79 13.29
CA GLY A 6 23.20 9.25 12.24
C GLY A 6 23.66 10.18 11.10
N GLY A 7 23.20 11.43 11.05
CA GLY A 7 23.63 12.40 10.02
C GLY A 7 23.38 11.92 8.58
N VAL A 8 24.29 12.28 7.66
CA VAL A 8 24.23 11.91 6.23
C VAL A 8 24.53 10.43 5.98
N ASP A 9 25.28 9.79 6.87
CA ASP A 9 25.66 8.37 6.74
C ASP A 9 24.45 7.44 6.88
N ALA A 10 23.46 7.83 7.69
CA ALA A 10 22.19 7.11 7.79
C ALA A 10 21.37 7.08 6.48
N LEU A 11 21.66 7.98 5.53
CA LEU A 11 21.03 7.99 4.21
C LEU A 11 21.66 6.95 3.26
N PHE A 12 22.95 6.61 3.45
CA PHE A 12 23.62 5.59 2.65
C PHE A 12 23.11 4.18 2.97
N ASP A 13 22.78 3.89 4.24
CA ASP A 13 22.21 2.61 4.67
C ASP A 13 20.69 2.46 4.42
N GLN A 14 20.01 3.54 4.02
CA GLN A 14 18.61 3.48 3.56
C GLN A 14 18.52 2.88 2.15
N SER A 15 18.78 1.58 2.06
CA SER A 15 18.53 0.83 0.84
C SER A 15 17.02 0.82 0.53
N ARG A 16 16.63 1.41 -0.61
CA ARG A 16 15.27 1.33 -1.17
C ARG A 16 14.85 -0.10 -1.54
N ARG A 17 15.76 -1.08 -1.48
CA ARG A 17 15.47 -2.50 -1.71
C ARG A 17 14.78 -3.17 -0.52
N LYS A 18 14.87 -2.58 0.68
CA LYS A 18 14.20 -3.12 1.87
C LYS A 18 12.78 -2.55 1.95
N PRO A 19 11.73 -3.40 2.12
CA PRO A 19 10.37 -2.92 2.25
C PRO A 19 10.22 -2.09 3.53
N ASN A 20 9.62 -0.91 3.41
CA ASN A 20 9.35 -0.05 4.56
C ASN A 20 8.10 -0.56 5.30
N LEU A 21 8.30 -1.13 6.50
CA LEU A 21 7.22 -1.66 7.34
C LEU A 21 6.14 -0.60 7.67
N LYS A 22 6.51 0.69 7.76
CA LYS A 22 5.55 1.78 7.99
C LYS A 22 4.57 1.98 6.85
N ASN A 23 4.93 1.55 5.64
CA ASN A 23 4.11 1.63 4.44
C ASN A 23 3.45 0.29 4.10
N ARG A 24 3.58 -0.72 4.98
CA ARG A 24 3.03 -2.05 4.75
C ARG A 24 1.53 -2.03 5.04
N VAL A 25 0.76 -2.48 4.06
CA VAL A 25 -0.68 -2.74 4.21
C VAL A 25 -0.83 -4.13 4.83
N GLU A 26 -1.82 -4.29 5.69
CA GLU A 26 -2.13 -5.60 6.28
C GLU A 26 -2.46 -6.61 5.17
N GLU A 27 -1.94 -7.83 5.29
CA GLU A 27 -2.08 -8.88 4.27
C GLU A 27 -3.55 -9.20 3.94
N ALA A 28 -4.43 -9.16 4.93
CA ALA A 28 -5.87 -9.36 4.74
C ALA A 28 -6.49 -8.29 3.80
N ILE A 29 -6.03 -7.04 3.90
CA ILE A 29 -6.48 -5.95 3.03
C ILE A 29 -5.92 -6.15 1.62
N GLU A 30 -4.65 -6.55 1.49
CA GLU A 30 -4.04 -6.82 0.19
C GLU A 30 -4.76 -7.97 -0.54
N LEU A 31 -5.08 -9.05 0.18
CA LEU A 31 -5.87 -10.17 -0.32
C LEU A 31 -7.25 -9.72 -0.80
N SER A 32 -7.94 -8.93 0.02
CA SER A 32 -9.27 -8.40 -0.31
C SER A 32 -9.26 -7.52 -1.56
N VAL A 33 -8.23 -6.68 -1.72
CA VAL A 33 -8.04 -5.86 -2.92
C VAL A 33 -7.78 -6.74 -4.14
N ARG A 34 -6.93 -7.77 -4.01
CA ARG A 34 -6.61 -8.70 -5.10
C ARG A 34 -7.84 -9.50 -5.55
N GLU A 35 -8.57 -10.10 -4.63
CA GLU A 35 -9.80 -10.85 -4.92
C GLU A 35 -10.84 -9.97 -5.60
N TYR A 36 -11.03 -8.75 -5.09
CA TYR A 36 -11.95 -7.80 -5.69
C TYR A 36 -11.53 -7.40 -7.11
N ALA A 37 -10.24 -7.12 -7.34
CA ALA A 37 -9.72 -6.74 -8.64
C ALA A 37 -9.86 -7.87 -9.68
N LEU A 38 -9.69 -9.13 -9.26
CA LEU A 38 -9.93 -10.31 -10.12
C LEU A 38 -11.42 -10.46 -10.47
N ALA A 39 -12.32 -10.24 -9.51
CA ALA A 39 -13.75 -10.32 -9.73
C ALA A 39 -14.29 -9.17 -10.61
N PHE A 40 -13.71 -7.98 -10.51
CA PHE A 40 -14.17 -6.77 -11.19
C PHE A 40 -13.02 -5.99 -11.86
N PRO A 41 -12.40 -6.52 -12.94
CA PRO A 41 -11.22 -5.93 -13.55
C PRO A 41 -11.47 -4.54 -14.17
N ALA A 42 -12.72 -4.21 -14.51
CA ALA A 42 -13.09 -2.90 -15.03
C ALA A 42 -13.24 -1.82 -13.92
N HIS A 43 -13.26 -2.22 -12.65
CA HIS A 43 -13.37 -1.27 -11.53
C HIS A 43 -11.98 -0.69 -11.23
N GLY A 44 -11.77 0.55 -11.70
CA GLY A 44 -10.55 1.30 -11.40
C GLY A 44 -10.37 1.57 -9.90
N GLN A 45 -9.19 2.09 -9.55
CA GLN A 45 -8.72 2.28 -8.17
C GLN A 45 -9.73 2.98 -7.22
N LEU A 46 -10.44 4.02 -7.71
CA LEU A 46 -11.41 4.76 -6.91
C LEU A 46 -12.66 3.93 -6.60
N ARG A 47 -13.16 3.18 -7.59
CA ARG A 47 -14.34 2.34 -7.43
C ARG A 47 -14.04 1.16 -6.50
N THR A 48 -12.88 0.52 -6.66
CA THR A 48 -12.42 -0.55 -5.76
C THR A 48 -12.31 -0.08 -4.32
N SER A 49 -11.70 1.09 -4.07
CA SER A 49 -11.61 1.68 -2.72
C SER A 49 -13.00 1.92 -2.09
N ASN A 50 -13.94 2.48 -2.85
CA ASN A 50 -15.30 2.73 -2.35
C ASN A 50 -16.09 1.45 -2.06
N GLU A 51 -15.97 0.43 -2.91
CA GLU A 51 -16.67 -0.85 -2.73
C GLU A 51 -16.10 -1.66 -1.57
N LEU A 52 -14.78 -1.61 -1.36
CA LEU A 52 -14.15 -2.20 -0.17
C LEU A 52 -14.55 -1.45 1.11
N ARG A 53 -14.68 -0.11 1.04
CA ARG A 53 -15.13 0.70 2.17
C ARG A 53 -16.54 0.33 2.63
N LYS A 54 -17.44 -0.02 1.70
CA LYS A 54 -18.78 -0.53 2.03
C LYS A 54 -18.74 -1.86 2.79
N ARG A 55 -17.66 -2.64 2.63
CA ARG A 55 -17.42 -3.93 3.32
C ARG A 55 -16.64 -3.75 4.63
N GLY A 56 -16.40 -2.51 5.07
CA GLY A 56 -15.61 -2.21 6.27
C GLY A 56 -14.10 -2.25 6.06
N ILE A 57 -13.63 -2.37 4.81
CA ILE A 57 -12.20 -2.42 4.48
C ILE A 57 -11.78 -1.03 3.99
N PHE A 58 -10.92 -0.37 4.76
CA PHE A 58 -10.50 1.00 4.48
C PHE A 58 -9.13 1.01 3.81
N VAL A 59 -9.12 1.28 2.50
CA VAL A 59 -7.89 1.46 1.71
C VAL A 59 -8.07 2.65 0.77
N SER A 60 -7.06 3.52 0.64
CA SER A 60 -7.12 4.67 -0.26
C SER A 60 -7.02 4.23 -1.73
N PRO A 61 -7.51 5.02 -2.70
CA PRO A 61 -7.33 4.71 -4.12
C PRO A 61 -5.86 4.58 -4.53
N SER A 62 -4.97 5.38 -3.94
CA SER A 62 -3.53 5.25 -4.15
C SER A 62 -2.97 3.95 -3.57
N GLY A 63 -3.44 3.54 -2.40
CA GLY A 63 -3.09 2.25 -1.79
C GLY A 63 -3.52 1.07 -2.65
N VAL A 64 -4.75 1.10 -3.21
CA VAL A 64 -5.23 0.09 -4.16
C VAL A 64 -4.30 -0.02 -5.36
N ARG A 65 -3.89 1.10 -5.96
CA ARG A 65 -2.94 1.10 -7.09
C ARG A 65 -1.60 0.51 -6.70
N SER A 66 -1.05 0.88 -5.55
CA SER A 66 0.23 0.35 -5.07
C SER A 66 0.19 -1.15 -4.80
N ILE A 67 -0.95 -1.71 -4.40
CA ILE A 67 -1.14 -3.15 -4.23
C ILE A 67 -1.19 -3.85 -5.59
N CYS A 68 -1.93 -3.30 -6.57
CA CYS A 68 -2.06 -3.93 -7.89
C CYS A 68 -0.80 -3.85 -8.76
N LEU A 69 0.10 -2.88 -8.52
CA LEU A 69 1.33 -2.69 -9.29
C LEU A 69 2.59 -3.26 -8.61
N ARG A 70 2.44 -3.86 -7.43
CA ARG A 70 3.52 -4.57 -6.76
C ARG A 70 3.77 -5.90 -7.45
#